data_AF-A0A2N6PWW7-F1
#
_entry.id   AF-A0A2N6PWW7-F1
#
_cell.length_a   1.000
_cell.length_b   1.000
_cell.length_c   1.000
_cell.angle_alpha   90.00
_cell.angle_beta   90.00
_cell.angle_gamma   90.00
#
_symmetry.space_group_name_H-M   'P 1'
#
loop_
_entity.id
_entity.type
_entity.pdbx_description
1 polymer ?
#
loop_
_entity_poly.entity_id
_entity_poly.type
_entity_poly.pdbx_seq_one_letter_code
_entity_poly.pdbx_strand_id
1 'polypeptide(L)'
;MRRIALIPLLLTAGLLAGCAQVTQAAGDAFGVPVAETCATIDDAYAQYQDLLAQGDVSAEQLDAARDDLVATLDGVADGMDGQLGDLIRSGADQLGGMTDLQAPETVEAIERLHDGLSSFCG
;
A
#
# COMPACT_ATOMS: atom_id res chain seq x y z
N MET A 1 -11.15 1.59 53.65
CA MET A 1 -10.69 2.60 52.68
C MET A 1 -9.75 1.94 51.69
N ARG A 2 -10.24 1.64 50.48
CA ARG A 2 -9.44 1.12 49.36
C ARG A 2 -9.96 1.84 48.10
N ARG A 3 -9.19 2.78 47.58
CA ARG A 3 -9.42 3.42 46.28
C ARG A 3 -8.13 3.25 45.49
N ILE A 4 -8.10 2.22 44.65
CA ILE A 4 -7.07 2.02 43.64
C ILE A 4 -7.69 2.41 42.31
N ALA A 5 -6.98 3.32 41.64
CA ALA A 5 -6.85 3.55 40.20
C ALA A 5 -8.12 3.68 39.34
N LEU A 6 -8.12 4.66 38.43
CA LEU A 6 -7.96 4.37 37.00
C LEU A 6 -8.11 5.67 36.17
N ILE A 7 -7.05 5.96 35.41
CA ILE A 7 -7.07 6.51 34.04
C ILE A 7 -7.34 8.02 33.90
N PRO A 8 -6.34 8.73 33.36
CA PRO A 8 -6.59 9.55 32.18
C PRO A 8 -5.54 9.22 31.10
N LEU A 9 -5.68 8.05 30.48
CA LEU A 9 -4.92 7.62 29.30
C LEU A 9 -5.75 7.76 28.00
N LEU A 10 -6.82 8.57 28.03
CA LEU A 10 -7.76 8.73 26.91
C LEU A 10 -7.44 9.90 25.97
N LEU A 11 -6.32 10.61 26.16
CA LEU A 11 -6.02 11.82 25.39
C LEU A 11 -5.08 11.64 24.19
N THR A 12 -4.42 10.48 24.04
CA THR A 12 -3.52 10.23 22.90
C THR A 12 -4.16 9.47 21.74
N ALA A 13 -5.31 8.81 21.95
CA ALA A 13 -6.04 8.13 20.89
C ALA A 13 -6.87 9.07 19.98
N GLY A 14 -7.07 10.33 20.39
CA GLY A 14 -7.86 11.31 19.65
C GLY A 14 -7.16 11.96 18.45
N LEU A 15 -5.83 11.84 18.35
CA LEU A 15 -5.04 12.47 17.27
C LEU A 15 -4.76 11.54 16.08
N LEU A 16 -4.89 10.22 16.25
CA LEU A 16 -4.78 9.23 15.17
C LEU A 16 -6.15 8.85 14.57
N ALA A 17 -7.25 9.12 15.29
CA ALA A 17 -8.60 8.86 14.79
C ALA A 17 -9.00 9.79 13.63
N GLY A 18 -8.41 11.00 13.55
CA GLY A 18 -8.75 12.01 12.55
C GLY A 18 -8.44 11.62 11.11
N CYS A 19 -7.43 10.78 10.87
CA CYS A 19 -7.05 10.35 9.53
C CYS A 19 -7.92 9.16 9.06
N ALA A 20 -8.14 8.16 9.93
CA ALA A 20 -8.99 7.00 9.62
C ALA A 20 -10.45 7.39 9.31
N GLN A 21 -10.96 8.45 9.95
CA GLN A 21 -12.32 8.96 9.73
C GLN A 21 -12.50 9.57 8.34
N VAL A 22 -11.46 10.20 7.76
CA VAL A 22 -11.53 10.80 6.42
C VAL A 22 -11.47 9.70 5.36
N THR A 23 -10.63 8.69 5.53
CA THR A 23 -10.51 7.55 4.62
C THR A 23 -11.77 6.69 4.60
N GLN A 24 -12.39 6.42 5.76
CA GLN A 24 -13.66 5.70 5.83
C GLN A 24 -14.84 6.52 5.29
N ALA A 25 -14.92 7.82 5.58
CA ALA A 25 -15.98 8.67 5.05
C ALA A 25 -15.88 8.87 3.52
N ALA A 26 -14.67 8.89 2.95
CA ALA A 26 -14.46 8.88 1.51
C ALA A 26 -14.83 7.52 0.89
N GLY A 27 -14.42 6.40 1.51
CA GLY A 27 -14.78 5.05 1.04
C GLY A 27 -16.29 4.81 0.99
N ASP A 28 -17.03 5.21 2.04
CA ASP A 28 -18.49 5.08 2.11
C ASP A 28 -19.23 6.01 1.14
N ALA A 29 -18.66 7.16 0.78
CA ALA A 29 -19.26 8.11 -0.16
C ALA A 29 -19.01 7.74 -1.64
N PHE A 30 -17.91 7.04 -1.93
CA PHE A 30 -17.52 6.61 -3.28
C PHE A 30 -17.82 5.13 -3.56
N GLY A 31 -18.26 4.36 -2.57
CA GLY A 31 -18.58 2.93 -2.72
C GLY A 31 -17.35 2.04 -2.89
N VAL A 32 -16.16 2.54 -2.53
CA VAL A 32 -14.88 1.84 -2.68
C VAL A 32 -14.36 1.50 -1.28
N PRO A 33 -14.07 0.21 -0.99
CA PRO A 33 -13.51 -0.17 0.31
C PRO A 33 -12.03 0.20 0.39
N VAL A 34 -11.72 1.49 0.53
CA VAL A 34 -10.35 2.04 0.52
C VAL A 34 -9.42 1.32 1.50
N ALA A 35 -9.92 0.95 2.69
CA ALA A 35 -9.14 0.19 3.67
C ALA A 35 -8.76 -1.22 3.18
N GLU A 36 -9.66 -1.91 2.47
CA GLU A 36 -9.41 -3.23 1.88
C GLU A 36 -8.45 -3.12 0.70
N THR A 37 -8.61 -2.08 -0.11
CA THR A 37 -7.70 -1.76 -1.20
C THR A 37 -6.28 -1.49 -0.70
N CYS A 38 -6.13 -0.65 0.32
CA CYS A 38 -4.85 -0.35 0.93
C CYS A 38 -4.20 -1.61 1.51
N ALA A 39 -4.96 -2.47 2.20
CA ALA A 39 -4.44 -3.75 2.69
C ALA A 39 -3.99 -4.67 1.54
N THR A 40 -4.74 -4.70 0.43
CA THR A 40 -4.39 -5.49 -0.76
C THR A 40 -3.09 -5.00 -1.40
N ILE A 41 -2.91 -3.68 -1.52
CA ILE A 41 -1.68 -3.08 -2.04
C ILE A 41 -0.50 -3.41 -1.12
N ASP A 42 -0.66 -3.22 0.19
CA ASP A 42 0.40 -3.52 1.18
C ASP A 42 0.80 -4.99 1.17
N ASP A 43 -0.17 -5.91 1.13
CA ASP A 43 0.08 -7.36 1.10
C ASP A 43 0.83 -7.76 -0.18
N ALA A 44 0.42 -7.23 -1.34
CA ALA A 44 1.09 -7.49 -2.62
C ALA A 44 2.53 -6.96 -2.61
N TYR A 45 2.74 -5.78 -2.03
CA TYR A 45 4.07 -5.19 -1.86
C TYR A 45 4.96 -5.99 -0.92
N ALA A 46 4.44 -6.41 0.23
CA ALA A 46 5.16 -7.22 1.20
C ALA A 46 5.59 -8.56 0.58
N GLN A 47 4.70 -9.20 -0.18
CA GLN A 47 5.00 -10.45 -0.87
C GLN A 47 6.10 -10.30 -1.91
N TYR A 48 6.11 -9.19 -2.66
CA TYR A 48 7.19 -8.86 -3.59
C TYR A 48 8.52 -8.58 -2.88
N GLN A 49 8.51 -7.83 -1.78
CA GLN A 49 9.73 -7.56 -0.99
C GLN A 49 10.30 -8.81 -0.34
N ASP A 50 9.45 -9.69 0.19
CA ASP A 50 9.87 -10.98 0.76
C ASP A 50 10.58 -11.83 -0.29
N LEU A 51 10.15 -11.80 -1.54
CA LEU A 51 10.83 -12.47 -2.65
C LEU A 51 12.20 -11.85 -2.92
N LEU A 52 12.31 -10.52 -3.02
CA LEU A 52 13.59 -9.84 -3.17
C LEU A 52 14.57 -10.16 -2.02
N ALA A 53 14.08 -10.18 -0.78
CA ALA A 53 14.89 -10.43 0.41
C ALA A 53 15.42 -11.87 0.50
N GLN A 54 14.76 -12.83 -0.15
CA GLN A 54 15.21 -14.23 -0.18
C GLN A 54 16.51 -14.43 -0.97
N GLY A 55 16.87 -13.51 -1.88
CA GLY A 55 18.17 -13.47 -2.57
C GLY A 55 18.51 -14.65 -3.49
N ASP A 56 17.68 -15.70 -3.53
CA ASP A 56 17.86 -16.93 -4.33
C ASP A 56 16.64 -17.18 -5.26
N VAL A 57 15.91 -16.12 -5.61
CA VAL A 57 14.83 -16.14 -6.59
C VAL A 57 15.37 -16.01 -8.01
N SER A 58 14.87 -16.82 -8.94
CA SER A 58 15.24 -16.67 -10.36
C SER A 58 14.67 -15.38 -10.94
N ALA A 59 15.32 -14.86 -11.99
CA ALA A 59 14.82 -13.70 -12.73
C ALA A 59 13.38 -13.92 -13.22
N GLU A 60 13.04 -15.13 -13.71
CA GLU A 60 11.67 -15.43 -14.12
C GLU A 60 10.65 -15.42 -12.97
N GLN A 61 11.05 -15.79 -11.74
CA GLN A 61 10.17 -15.73 -10.57
C GLN A 61 9.93 -14.29 -10.13
N LEU A 62 10.97 -13.46 -10.20
CA LEU A 62 10.87 -12.03 -9.92
C LEU A 62 10.02 -11.30 -10.96
N ASP A 63 10.20 -11.62 -12.24
CA ASP A 63 9.37 -11.08 -13.32
C ASP A 63 7.89 -11.48 -13.15
N ALA A 64 7.61 -12.75 -12.80
CA ALA A 64 6.25 -13.20 -12.52
C ALA A 64 5.63 -12.48 -11.31
N ALA A 65 6.40 -12.29 -10.24
CA ALA A 65 5.94 -11.57 -9.06
C ALA A 65 5.70 -10.08 -9.34
N ARG A 66 6.53 -9.45 -10.18
CA ARG A 66 6.28 -8.09 -10.68
C ARG A 66 4.99 -8.06 -11.48
N ASP A 67 4.80 -8.97 -12.43
CA ASP A 67 3.62 -8.97 -13.30
C ASP A 67 2.34 -9.16 -12.47
N ASP A 68 2.37 -10.01 -11.44
CA ASP A 68 1.26 -10.17 -10.47
C ASP A 68 1.01 -8.89 -9.65
N LEU A 69 2.07 -8.22 -9.19
CA LEU A 69 1.97 -6.92 -8.50
C LEU A 69 1.36 -5.84 -9.41
N VAL A 70 1.84 -5.74 -10.66
CA VAL A 70 1.31 -4.80 -11.67
C VAL A 70 -0.16 -5.09 -11.94
N ALA A 71 -0.54 -6.35 -12.15
CA ALA A 71 -1.92 -6.75 -12.37
C ALA A 71 -2.83 -6.42 -11.18
N THR A 72 -2.32 -6.57 -9.95
CA THR A 72 -3.03 -6.20 -8.73
C THR A 72 -3.24 -4.69 -8.64
N LEU A 73 -2.19 -3.90 -8.90
CA LEU A 73 -2.26 -2.44 -8.92
C LEU A 73 -3.22 -1.93 -10.01
N ASP A 74 -3.18 -2.48 -11.21
CA ASP A 74 -4.10 -2.12 -12.30
C ASP A 74 -5.55 -2.45 -11.94
N GLY A 75 -5.81 -3.65 -11.40
CA GLY A 75 -7.15 -4.06 -10.97
C GLY A 75 -7.71 -3.16 -9.86
N VAL A 76 -6.84 -2.69 -8.98
CA VAL A 76 -7.20 -1.68 -7.97
C VAL A 76 -7.46 -0.32 -8.61
N ALA A 77 -6.59 0.15 -9.50
CA ALA A 77 -6.72 1.42 -10.19
C ALA A 77 -8.00 1.51 -11.02
N ASP A 78 -8.44 0.41 -11.61
CA ASP A 78 -9.72 0.32 -12.34
C ASP A 78 -10.95 0.52 -11.44
N GLY A 79 -10.82 0.20 -10.14
CA GLY A 79 -11.85 0.44 -9.13
C GLY A 79 -11.74 1.80 -8.46
N MET A 80 -10.74 2.61 -8.79
CA MET A 80 -10.45 3.89 -8.13
C MET A 80 -10.40 5.03 -9.14
N ASP A 81 -11.35 5.96 -9.01
CA ASP A 81 -11.36 7.17 -9.82
C ASP A 81 -10.46 8.27 -9.23
N GLY A 82 -10.01 9.17 -10.11
CA GLY A 82 -9.28 10.39 -9.74
C GLY A 82 -7.79 10.15 -9.44
N GLN A 83 -7.22 11.06 -8.66
CA GLN A 83 -5.77 11.17 -8.48
C GLN A 83 -5.11 9.92 -7.87
N LEU A 84 -5.87 9.14 -7.09
CA LEU A 84 -5.38 7.89 -6.51
C LEU A 84 -5.26 6.79 -7.59
N GLY A 85 -6.30 6.60 -8.40
CA GLY A 85 -6.26 5.66 -9.52
C GLY A 85 -5.17 6.01 -10.52
N ASP A 86 -4.97 7.31 -10.80
CA ASP A 86 -3.89 7.79 -11.66
C ASP A 86 -2.50 7.49 -11.08
N LEU A 87 -2.32 7.63 -9.75
CA LEU A 87 -1.06 7.34 -9.08
C LEU A 87 -0.76 5.83 -9.06
N ILE A 88 -1.77 5.01 -8.77
CA ILE A 88 -1.64 3.55 -8.79
C ILE A 88 -1.31 3.06 -10.21
N ARG A 89 -2.03 3.54 -11.23
CA ARG A 89 -1.79 3.18 -12.64
C ARG A 89 -0.42 3.66 -13.12
N SER A 90 -0.01 4.87 -12.78
CA SER A 90 1.34 5.35 -13.08
C SER A 90 2.43 4.51 -12.40
N GLY A 91 2.14 3.98 -11.21
CA GLY A 91 3.01 3.07 -10.50
C GLY A 91 3.12 1.70 -11.16
N ALA A 92 1.98 1.12 -11.53
CA ALA A 92 1.88 -0.14 -12.26
C ALA A 92 2.64 -0.07 -13.61
N ASP A 93 2.42 1.00 -14.40
CA ASP A 93 3.13 1.25 -15.65
C ASP A 93 4.65 1.36 -15.44
N GLN A 94 5.07 2.06 -14.38
CA GLN A 94 6.48 2.22 -14.06
C GLN A 94 7.13 0.89 -13.68
N LEU A 95 6.47 0.06 -12.86
CA LEU A 95 6.93 -1.28 -12.53
C LEU A 95 6.99 -2.18 -13.76
N GLY A 96 5.93 -2.22 -14.58
CA GLY A 96 5.87 -3.05 -15.78
C GLY A 96 6.93 -2.72 -16.83
N GLY A 97 7.46 -1.48 -16.82
CA GLY A 97 8.56 -1.06 -17.66
C GLY A 97 9.96 -1.46 -17.17
N MET A 98 10.09 -2.02 -15.96
CA MET A 98 11.38 -2.37 -15.36
C MET A 98 11.78 -3.81 -15.64
N THR A 99 12.98 -3.99 -16.21
CA THR A 99 13.53 -5.30 -16.58
C THR A 99 14.58 -5.83 -15.59
N ASP A 100 15.17 -4.96 -14.77
CA ASP A 100 16.12 -5.36 -13.73
C ASP A 100 15.53 -5.04 -12.37
N LEU A 101 14.75 -6.00 -11.85
CA LEU A 101 13.96 -5.84 -10.63
C LEU A 101 14.78 -5.84 -9.34
N GLN A 102 16.04 -6.27 -9.43
CA GLN A 102 16.99 -6.29 -8.32
C GLN A 102 17.93 -5.08 -8.34
N ALA A 103 17.89 -4.27 -9.40
CA ALA A 103 18.64 -3.04 -9.46
C ALA A 103 18.22 -2.11 -8.30
N PRO A 104 19.18 -1.49 -7.61
CA PRO A 104 18.86 -0.60 -6.49
C PRO A 104 17.94 0.55 -6.90
N GLU A 105 18.04 1.03 -8.14
CA GLU A 105 17.17 2.07 -8.69
C GLU A 105 15.72 1.60 -8.86
N THR A 106 15.53 0.32 -9.19
CA THR A 106 14.21 -0.30 -9.29
C THR A 106 13.59 -0.48 -7.91
N VAL A 107 14.36 -0.99 -6.95
CA VAL A 107 13.91 -1.13 -5.56
C VAL A 107 13.49 0.22 -4.98
N GLU A 108 14.30 1.27 -5.16
CA GLU A 108 13.95 2.63 -4.72
C GLU A 108 12.69 3.19 -5.40
N ALA A 109 12.46 2.84 -6.67
CA ALA A 109 11.26 3.29 -7.39
C ALA A 109 10.00 2.61 -6.83
N ILE A 110 10.11 1.31 -6.56
CA ILE A 110 9.06 0.49 -5.95
C ILE A 110 8.76 1.00 -4.53
N GLU A 111 9.79 1.28 -3.71
CA GLU A 111 9.62 1.87 -2.38
C GLU A 111 8.97 3.26 -2.41
N ARG A 112 9.38 4.15 -3.32
CA ARG A 112 8.75 5.47 -3.45
C ARG A 112 7.27 5.39 -3.83
N LEU A 113 6.91 4.42 -4.66
CA LEU A 113 5.52 4.18 -5.01
C LEU A 113 4.74 3.67 -3.79
N HIS A 114 5.31 2.73 -3.04
CA HIS A 114 4.73 2.23 -1.79
C HIS A 114 4.52 3.34 -0.77
N ASP A 115 5.52 4.19 -0.53
CA ASP A 115 5.43 5.33 0.38
C ASP A 115 4.35 6.35 -0.07
N GLY A 116 4.25 6.59 -1.38
CA GLY A 116 3.19 7.44 -1.94
C GLY A 116 1.80 6.88 -1.63
N LEU A 117 1.62 5.57 -1.81
CA LEU A 117 0.36 4.87 -1.54
C LEU A 117 0.07 4.77 -0.04
N SER A 118 1.07 4.48 0.79
CA SER A 118 0.92 4.38 2.25
C SER A 118 0.53 5.74 2.86
N SER A 119 1.08 6.84 2.32
CA SER A 119 0.70 8.20 2.75
C SER A 119 -0.78 8.53 2.49
N PHE A 120 -1.38 7.89 1.48
CA PHE A 120 -2.80 7.99 1.19
C PHE A 120 -3.64 7.06 2.07
N CYS A 121 -3.10 5.88 2.37
CA CYS A 121 -3.76 4.86 3.18
C CYS A 121 -3.82 5.19 4.68
N GLY A 122 -2.86 5.99 5.19
CA GLY A 122 -2.91 6.62 6.51
C GLY A 122 -2.17 5.88 7.62
#